data_AF-A0A916JLM6-F1
#
_entry.id   AF-A0A916JLM6-F1
#
_cell.length_a   1.000
_cell.length_b   1.000
_cell.length_c   1.000
_cell.angle_alpha   90.00
_cell.angle_beta   90.00
_cell.angle_gamma   90.00
#
_symmetry.space_group_name_H-M   'P 1'
#
loop_
_entity.id
_entity.type
_entity.pdbx_description
1 polymer ?
#
loop_
_entity_poly.entity_id
_entity_poly.type
_entity_poly.pdbx_seq_one_letter_code
_entity_poly.pdbx_strand_id
1 'polypeptide(L)'
;MKVKVIPISAVLLIFFSSCAAIFNGVVLPNQCKRCAVYNTLTGDTLEVFEGCGSENTKLEENAKISAFEHIKSTGNCNIDIYCKSWKKDPEEEE
;
A
#
# COMPACT_ATOMS: atom_id res chain seq x y z
N MET A 1 -29.69 -35.11 16.22
CA MET A 1 -28.71 -34.16 15.66
C MET A 1 -27.75 -33.74 16.75
N LYS A 2 -26.45 -34.01 16.62
CA LYS A 2 -25.42 -33.51 17.54
C LYS A 2 -24.87 -32.21 16.96
N VAL A 3 -25.24 -31.08 17.55
CA VAL A 3 -24.69 -29.77 17.17
C VAL A 3 -23.24 -29.74 17.66
N LYS A 4 -22.29 -29.72 16.72
CA LYS A 4 -20.86 -29.68 17.02
C LYS A 4 -20.50 -28.23 17.35
N VAL A 5 -20.26 -27.96 18.62
CA VAL A 5 -19.86 -26.62 19.10
C VAL A 5 -18.44 -26.35 18.61
N ILE A 6 -18.30 -25.48 17.62
CA ILE A 6 -16.99 -25.05 17.12
C ILE A 6 -16.38 -24.13 18.19
N PRO A 7 -15.17 -24.41 18.70
CA PRO A 7 -14.57 -23.60 19.76
C PRO A 7 -14.27 -22.18 19.23
N ILE A 8 -14.87 -21.18 19.88
CA ILE A 8 -14.77 -19.74 19.57
C ILE A 8 -13.31 -19.27 19.44
N SER A 9 -12.37 -19.95 20.12
CA SER A 9 -10.92 -19.70 20.06
C SER A 9 -10.33 -19.80 18.64
N ALA A 10 -10.87 -20.63 17.75
CA ALA A 10 -10.35 -20.76 16.39
C ALA A 10 -10.76 -19.59 15.48
N VAL A 11 -11.86 -18.90 15.80
CA VAL A 11 -12.42 -17.80 15.02
C VAL A 11 -11.63 -16.50 15.24
N LEU A 12 -11.09 -16.28 16.45
CA LEU A 12 -10.27 -15.11 16.78
C LEU A 12 -8.94 -15.04 16.02
N LEU A 13 -8.33 -16.19 15.68
CA LEU A 13 -7.06 -16.24 14.95
C LEU A 13 -7.19 -15.79 13.48
N ILE A 14 -8.39 -15.87 12.89
CA ILE A 14 -8.62 -15.53 11.48
C ILE A 14 -8.66 -14.01 11.29
N PHE A 15 -9.04 -13.24 12.31
CA PHE A 15 -9.18 -11.78 12.22
C PHE A 15 -7.84 -11.00 12.18
N PHE A 16 -6.71 -11.63 12.53
CA PHE A 16 -5.40 -10.95 12.57
C PHE A 16 -4.60 -11.03 11.27
N SER A 17 -5.15 -11.56 10.18
CA SER A 17 -4.43 -11.72 8.90
C SER A 17 -4.15 -10.41 8.16
N SER A 18 -4.71 -9.27 8.59
CA SER A 18 -4.58 -7.96 7.91
C SER A 18 -4.03 -6.83 8.80
N CYS A 19 -3.09 -7.13 9.70
CA CYS A 19 -2.54 -6.16 10.66
C CYS A 19 -1.56 -5.13 10.09
N ALA A 20 -1.23 -5.17 8.79
CA ALA A 20 -0.20 -4.30 8.21
C ALA A 20 -0.47 -2.80 8.43
N ALA A 21 -1.72 -2.36 8.30
CA ALA A 21 -2.10 -0.96 8.53
C ALA A 21 -1.94 -0.55 9.99
N ILE A 22 -2.35 -1.41 10.93
CA ILE A 22 -2.24 -1.15 12.36
C ILE A 22 -0.77 -1.17 12.79
N PHE A 23 0.01 -2.15 12.32
CA PHE A 23 1.44 -2.27 12.61
C PHE A 23 2.19 -1.04 12.09
N ASN A 24 1.98 -0.64 10.85
CA ASN A 24 2.67 0.54 10.30
C ASN A 24 2.21 1.83 11.00
N GLY A 25 0.94 1.95 11.39
CA GLY A 25 0.45 3.10 12.15
C GLY A 25 1.02 3.21 13.57
N VAL A 26 1.28 2.09 14.24
CA VAL A 26 1.73 2.08 15.65
C VAL A 26 3.25 1.97 15.80
N VAL A 27 3.87 1.06 15.04
CA VAL A 27 5.30 0.74 15.19
C VAL A 27 6.17 1.64 14.31
N LEU A 28 5.64 2.08 13.17
CA LEU A 28 6.38 2.82 12.16
C LEU A 28 5.61 4.07 11.68
N PRO A 29 5.07 4.92 12.59
CA PRO A 29 4.18 6.02 12.21
C PRO A 29 4.81 7.03 11.26
N ASN A 30 6.13 7.20 11.34
CA ASN A 30 6.89 8.12 10.50
C ASN A 30 7.53 7.47 9.26
N GLN A 31 7.30 6.18 9.01
CA GLN A 31 7.76 5.53 7.78
C GLN A 31 6.83 5.89 6.63
N CYS A 32 7.34 6.63 5.68
CA CYS A 32 6.65 7.08 4.50
C CYS A 32 7.07 6.27 3.28
N LYS A 33 6.16 6.16 2.31
CA LYS A 33 6.43 5.60 0.99
C LYS A 33 5.71 6.43 -0.06
N ARG A 34 6.37 6.58 -1.20
CA ARG A 34 5.83 7.17 -2.42
C ARG A 34 6.07 6.22 -3.57
N CYS A 35 5.02 5.87 -4.30
CA CYS A 35 5.08 5.10 -5.53
C CYS A 35 4.53 5.94 -6.68
N ALA A 36 5.35 6.18 -7.69
CA ALA A 36 4.96 6.92 -8.88
C ALA A 36 4.82 5.95 -10.06
N VAL A 37 3.71 6.06 -10.79
CA VAL A 37 3.51 5.44 -12.09
C VAL A 37 3.98 6.44 -13.13
N TYR A 38 4.86 6.03 -14.04
CA TYR A 38 5.46 6.93 -15.02
C TYR A 38 5.63 6.27 -16.38
N ASN A 39 5.65 7.09 -17.42
CA ASN A 39 5.95 6.67 -18.77
C ASN A 39 7.48 6.63 -18.97
N THR A 40 8.04 5.47 -19.25
CA THR A 40 9.50 5.29 -19.41
C THR A 40 10.05 5.92 -20.68
N LEU A 41 9.19 6.17 -21.69
CA LEU A 41 9.59 6.81 -22.95
C LEU A 41 9.68 8.33 -22.81
N THR A 42 8.71 8.96 -22.13
CA THR A 42 8.63 10.42 -22.01
C THR A 42 9.20 10.94 -20.69
N GLY A 43 9.28 10.10 -19.66
CA GLY A 43 9.61 10.49 -18.29
C GLY A 43 8.43 11.10 -17.53
N ASP A 44 7.24 11.17 -18.13
CA ASP A 44 6.08 11.80 -17.51
C ASP A 44 5.54 10.94 -16.36
N THR A 45 5.31 11.59 -15.22
CA THR A 45 4.59 10.95 -14.11
C THR A 45 3.10 10.99 -14.38
N LEU A 46 2.46 9.83 -14.36
CA LEU A 46 1.03 9.67 -14.63
C LEU A 46 0.21 9.74 -13.34
N GLU A 47 0.69 9.08 -12.29
CA GLU A 47 0.01 9.03 -11.00
C GLU A 47 1.03 8.84 -9.86
N VAL A 48 0.66 9.33 -8.67
CA VAL A 48 1.49 9.23 -7.46
C VAL A 48 0.64 8.78 -6.28
N PHE A 49 1.11 7.75 -5.59
CA PHE A 49 0.57 7.24 -4.34
C PHE A 49 1.58 7.53 -3.23
N GLU A 50 1.18 8.30 -2.22
CA GLU A 50 2.06 8.67 -1.11
C GLU A 50 1.30 8.57 0.22
N GLY A 51 2.00 8.13 1.27
CA GLY A 51 1.44 8.03 2.60
C GLY A 51 2.48 7.59 3.63
N CYS A 52 2.18 7.86 4.90
CA CYS A 52 3.02 7.50 6.05
C CYS A 52 2.25 6.67 7.07
N GLY A 53 2.96 5.90 7.90
CA GLY A 53 2.34 5.11 8.96
C GLY A 53 1.27 4.16 8.41
N SER A 54 0.03 4.27 8.88
CA SER A 54 -1.08 3.43 8.40
C SER A 54 -1.38 3.59 6.91
N GLU A 55 -1.14 4.77 6.35
CA GLU A 55 -1.37 5.08 4.93
C GLU A 55 -0.28 4.46 4.03
N ASN A 56 0.88 4.09 4.58
CA ASN A 56 1.93 3.32 3.90
C ASN A 56 1.54 1.83 3.73
N THR A 57 0.25 1.56 3.51
CA THR A 57 -0.27 0.20 3.33
C THR A 57 -0.88 0.13 1.93
N LYS A 58 -0.47 -0.85 1.13
CA LYS A 58 -0.92 -1.07 -0.26
C LYS A 58 -0.56 0.01 -1.30
N LEU A 59 0.25 1.02 -0.98
CA LEU A 59 0.62 2.06 -1.96
C LEU A 59 1.27 1.49 -3.25
N GLU A 60 2.13 0.48 -3.11
CA GLU A 60 2.75 -0.19 -4.26
C GLU A 60 1.77 -1.07 -5.04
N GLU A 61 0.83 -1.72 -4.34
CA GLU A 61 -0.23 -2.52 -4.97
C GLU A 61 -1.16 -1.63 -5.79
N ASN A 62 -1.56 -0.47 -5.24
CA ASN A 62 -2.37 0.52 -5.93
C ASN A 62 -1.63 1.08 -7.16
N ALA A 63 -0.33 1.37 -7.05
CA ALA A 63 0.48 1.79 -8.19
C ALA A 63 0.55 0.70 -9.29
N LYS A 64 0.62 -0.58 -8.91
CA LYS A 64 0.59 -1.72 -9.85
C LYS A 64 -0.75 -1.83 -10.58
N ILE A 65 -1.85 -1.64 -9.86
CA ILE A 65 -3.19 -1.63 -10.45
C ILE A 65 -3.33 -0.47 -11.44
N SER A 66 -2.93 0.75 -11.03
CA SER A 66 -2.96 1.94 -11.90
C SER A 66 -2.11 1.77 -13.16
N ALA A 67 -0.87 1.29 -13.03
CA ALA A 67 -0.01 1.00 -14.18
C ALA A 67 -0.66 0.02 -15.16
N PHE A 68 -1.27 -1.06 -14.64
CA PHE A 68 -2.00 -2.02 -15.46
C PHE A 68 -3.21 -1.39 -16.17
N GLU A 69 -3.98 -0.53 -15.49
CA GLU A 69 -5.10 0.19 -16.09
C GLU A 69 -4.65 1.15 -17.19
N HIS A 70 -3.52 1.84 -17.01
CA HIS A 70 -2.90 2.67 -18.05
C HIS A 70 -2.47 1.85 -19.28
N ILE A 71 -1.81 0.71 -19.07
CA ILE A 71 -1.41 -0.20 -20.16
C ILE A 71 -2.65 -0.70 -20.90
N LYS A 72 -3.68 -1.14 -20.17
CA LYS A 72 -4.91 -1.68 -20.75
C LYS A 72 -5.71 -0.64 -21.53
N SER A 73 -5.79 0.60 -21.04
CA SER A 73 -6.58 1.67 -21.65
C SER A 73 -5.91 2.31 -22.86
N THR A 74 -4.58 2.40 -22.86
CA THR A 74 -3.83 3.10 -23.92
C THR A 74 -3.09 2.16 -24.88
N GLY A 75 -2.88 0.89 -24.50
CA GLY A 75 -1.99 -0.03 -25.22
C GLY A 75 -0.50 0.32 -25.10
N ASN A 76 -0.15 1.34 -24.32
CA ASN A 76 1.24 1.75 -24.12
C ASN A 76 1.93 0.82 -23.10
N CYS A 77 2.93 0.07 -23.55
CA CYS A 77 3.72 -0.81 -22.68
C CYS A 77 4.92 -0.11 -22.03
N ASN A 78 5.13 1.18 -22.28
CA ASN A 78 6.21 1.98 -21.69
C ASN A 78 5.79 2.57 -20.33
N ILE A 79 5.09 1.80 -19.50
CA ILE A 79 4.57 2.25 -18.20
C ILE A 79 5.30 1.44 -17.13
N ASP A 80 5.89 2.13 -16.16
CA ASP A 80 6.62 1.51 -15.06
C ASP A 80 6.35 2.22 -13.73
N ILE A 81 6.79 1.62 -12.63
CA ILE A 81 6.53 2.06 -11.27
C ILE A 81 7.83 2.26 -10.52
N TYR A 82 7.99 3.42 -9.90
CA TYR A 82 9.11 3.71 -9.01
C TYR A 82 8.62 4.00 -7.59
N CYS A 83 9.05 3.18 -6.64
CA CYS A 83 8.73 3.36 -5.23
C CYS A 83 9.97 3.75 -4.41
N LYS A 84 9.82 4.75 -3.55
CA LYS A 84 10.82 5.14 -2.55
C LYS A 84 10.20 5.17 -1.15
N SER A 85 10.98 4.81 -0.15
CA SER A 85 10.60 4.89 1.26
C SER A 85 11.58 5.76 2.03
N TRP A 86 11.09 6.54 2.99
CA TRP A 86 11.92 7.39 3.86
C TRP A 86 11.25 7.56 5.22
N LYS A 87 12.02 8.02 6.21
CA LYS A 87 11.47 8.46 7.50
C LYS A 87 11.16 9.94 7.42
N LYS A 88 9.94 10.35 7.79
CA LYS A 88 9.61 11.76 8.01
C LYS A 88 10.21 12.20 9.35
N ASP A 89 10.92 13.31 9.34
CA ASP A 89 11.40 13.93 10.57
C ASP A 89 10.20 14.38 11.40
N PRO A 90 10.28 14.33 12.75
CA PRO A 90 9.23 14.87 13.59
C PRO A 90 9.03 16.35 13.23
N GLU A 91 7.77 16.76 13.03
CA GLU A 91 7.45 18.18 12.90
C GLU A 91 7.86 18.85 14.22
N GLU A 92 8.76 19.83 14.16
CA GLU A 92 9.06 20.67 15.33
C GLU A 92 7.74 21.37 15.71
N GLU A 93 7.25 21.11 16.92
CA GLU A 93 6.10 21.80 17.48
C GLU A 93 6.46 23.30 17.61
N GLU A 94 5.88 24.15 16.76
CA GLU A 94 5.92 25.63 16.90
C GLU A 94 5.08 26.13 18.08
#